data_AF-A0A5C3PXQ6-F1
#
_entry.id   AF-A0A5C3PXQ6-F1
#
_cell.length_a   1.000
_cell.length_b   1.000
_cell.length_c   1.000
_cell.angle_alpha   90.00
_cell.angle_beta   90.00
_cell.angle_gamma   90.00
#
_symmetry.space_group_name_H-M   'P 1'
#
loop_
_entity.id
_entity.type
_entity.pdbx_description
1 polymer ?
#
loop_
_entity_poly.entity_id
_entity_poly.type
_entity_poly.pdbx_seq_one_letter_code
_entity_poly.pdbx_strand_id
1 'polypeptide(L)'
;FCHSVLGGDIDIDHRDNPYFLYPAGEFDPFDLWKGLCQGESTLKALRGIFCSPSSITLPPGARSMGRGCISHIYKIRNVEPRSIAYVATLWRNVLSSCPSWEENDGEFSGPAFFKRLVALFDDEIWANETLSWWNS
;
A
#
# COMPACT_ATOMS: atom_id res chain seq x y z
N PHE A 1 -15.91 4.07 18.12
CA PHE A 1 -14.88 3.35 17.34
C PHE A 1 -13.60 3.19 18.15
N CYS A 2 -12.74 4.20 18.31
CA CYS A 2 -11.44 4.01 19.00
C CYS A 2 -11.54 3.46 20.43
N HIS A 3 -12.54 3.89 21.22
CA HIS A 3 -12.77 3.31 22.56
C HIS A 3 -13.18 1.84 22.51
N SER A 4 -13.94 1.41 21.51
CA SER A 4 -14.37 0.03 21.32
C SER A 4 -13.21 -0.86 20.85
N VAL A 5 -12.34 -0.34 20.00
CA VAL A 5 -11.09 -1.02 19.59
C VAL A 5 -10.16 -1.18 20.79
N LEU A 6 -9.91 -0.11 21.56
CA LEU A 6 -9.08 -0.17 22.77
C LEU A 6 -9.69 -1.02 23.89
N GLY A 7 -11.02 -1.14 23.92
CA GLY A 7 -11.75 -1.98 24.87
C GLY A 7 -11.77 -3.47 24.51
N GLY A 8 -11.30 -3.84 23.31
CA GLY A 8 -11.32 -5.22 22.81
C GLY A 8 -12.69 -5.67 22.27
N ASP A 9 -13.65 -4.76 22.11
CA ASP A 9 -14.96 -5.07 21.51
C ASP A 9 -14.86 -5.23 19.98
N ILE A 10 -13.85 -4.61 19.37
CA ILE A 10 -13.56 -4.66 17.94
C ILE A 10 -12.10 -5.10 17.78
N ASP A 11 -11.92 -6.30 17.26
CA ASP A 11 -10.62 -6.82 16.83
C ASP A 11 -10.30 -6.29 15.43
N ILE A 12 -9.08 -5.77 15.23
CA ILE A 12 -8.58 -5.28 13.95
C ILE A 12 -7.29 -6.02 13.64
N ASP A 13 -7.31 -6.82 12.57
CA ASP A 13 -6.19 -7.68 12.20
C ASP A 13 -5.81 -7.58 10.71
N HIS A 14 -5.02 -8.54 10.26
CA HIS A 14 -4.49 -8.60 8.90
C HIS A 14 -5.56 -8.88 7.82
N ARG A 15 -6.81 -9.16 8.21
CA ARG A 15 -7.95 -9.39 7.33
C ARG A 15 -8.71 -8.10 7.03
N ASP A 16 -8.46 -7.03 7.77
CA ASP A 16 -9.07 -5.73 7.52
C ASP A 16 -8.37 -4.94 6.42
N ASN A 17 -9.09 -4.03 5.77
CA ASN A 17 -8.55 -3.09 4.79
C ASN A 17 -8.27 -1.74 5.46
N PRO A 18 -7.00 -1.38 5.70
CA PRO A 18 -6.68 -0.06 6.20
C PRO A 18 -7.12 1.04 5.24
N TYR A 19 -7.64 2.15 5.79
CA TYR A 19 -8.12 3.28 4.99
C TYR A 19 -7.08 3.85 4.02
N PHE A 20 -5.77 3.75 4.35
CA PHE A 20 -4.69 4.24 3.48
C PHE A 20 -4.60 3.52 2.13
N LEU A 21 -5.26 2.36 1.99
CA LEU A 21 -5.36 1.64 0.71
C LEU A 21 -6.34 2.30 -0.26
N TYR A 22 -7.22 3.19 0.22
CA TYR A 22 -8.23 3.87 -0.57
C TYR A 22 -7.85 5.32 -0.88
N PRO A 23 -8.33 5.91 -2.00
CA PRO A 23 -8.22 7.33 -2.24
C PRO A 23 -8.93 8.13 -1.14
N ALA A 24 -8.38 9.30 -0.82
CA ALA A 24 -8.90 10.13 0.26
C ALA A 24 -10.33 10.61 -0.06
N GLY A 25 -11.29 10.24 0.78
CA GLY A 25 -12.70 10.64 0.64
C GLY A 25 -13.51 9.80 -0.33
N GLU A 26 -12.93 8.73 -0.91
CA GLU A 26 -13.60 7.88 -1.91
C GLU A 26 -13.98 6.50 -1.39
N PHE A 27 -13.83 6.24 -0.08
CA PHE A 27 -14.27 4.99 0.53
C PHE A 27 -15.79 4.83 0.43
N ASP A 28 -16.23 3.74 -0.20
CA ASP A 28 -17.63 3.39 -0.35
C ASP A 28 -17.97 2.19 0.55
N PRO A 29 -18.80 2.36 1.60
CA PRO A 29 -19.14 1.26 2.50
C PRO A 29 -20.02 0.18 1.83
N PHE A 30 -20.60 0.46 0.66
CA PHE A 30 -21.41 -0.49 -0.10
C PHE A 30 -20.59 -1.20 -1.20
N ASP A 31 -19.40 -0.68 -1.53
CA ASP A 31 -18.48 -1.26 -2.49
C ASP A 31 -17.03 -1.14 -1.99
N LEU A 32 -16.60 -2.14 -1.23
CA LEU A 32 -15.25 -2.19 -0.64
C LEU A 32 -14.13 -2.35 -1.67
N TRP A 33 -14.44 -2.72 -2.92
CA TRP A 33 -13.46 -2.91 -3.99
C TRP A 33 -13.13 -1.61 -4.69
N LYS A 34 -14.07 -0.66 -4.68
CA LYS A 34 -13.90 0.67 -5.27
C LYS A 34 -12.73 1.40 -4.64
N GLY A 35 -11.73 1.70 -5.46
CA GLY A 35 -10.51 2.40 -5.04
C GLY A 35 -9.59 1.59 -4.12
N LEU A 36 -9.88 0.32 -3.86
CA LEU A 36 -8.99 -0.51 -3.06
C LEU A 36 -7.61 -0.60 -3.73
N CYS A 37 -6.54 -0.49 -2.94
CA CYS A 37 -5.15 -0.45 -3.41
C CYS A 37 -4.78 0.75 -4.32
N GLN A 38 -5.61 1.79 -4.38
CA GLN A 38 -5.35 3.04 -5.14
C GLN A 38 -5.13 4.26 -4.23
N GLY A 39 -4.86 4.03 -2.94
CA GLY A 39 -4.64 5.11 -1.99
C GLY A 39 -3.39 5.94 -2.26
N GLU A 40 -3.56 7.26 -2.18
CA GLU A 40 -2.51 8.24 -2.52
C GLU A 40 -1.27 8.14 -1.62
N SER A 41 -1.48 7.79 -0.34
CA SER A 41 -0.36 7.58 0.60
C SER A 41 0.47 6.34 0.24
N THR A 42 -0.18 5.26 -0.21
CA THR A 42 0.49 4.05 -0.72
C THR A 42 1.28 4.37 -1.99
N LEU A 43 0.71 5.18 -2.90
CA LEU A 43 1.41 5.67 -4.09
C LEU A 43 2.68 6.45 -3.74
N LYS A 44 2.59 7.38 -2.78
CA LYS A 44 3.74 8.15 -2.30
C LYS A 44 4.79 7.25 -1.65
N ALA A 45 4.38 6.28 -0.83
CA ALA A 45 5.28 5.30 -0.23
C ALA A 45 6.00 4.45 -1.29
N LEU A 46 5.28 3.97 -2.31
CA LEU A 46 5.84 3.16 -3.40
C LEU A 46 6.88 3.95 -4.19
N ARG A 47 6.55 5.21 -4.53
CA ARG A 47 7.49 6.13 -5.19
C ARG A 47 8.71 6.43 -4.33
N GLY A 48 8.54 6.63 -3.02
CA GLY A 48 9.64 6.85 -2.10
C GLY A 48 10.60 5.67 -2.01
N ILE A 49 10.07 4.45 -2.00
CA ILE A 49 10.84 3.21 -1.86
C ILE A 49 11.52 2.83 -3.19
N PHE A 50 10.76 2.70 -4.28
CA PHE A 50 11.29 2.18 -5.55
C PHE A 50 11.93 3.25 -6.42
N CYS A 51 11.44 4.49 -6.35
CA CYS A 51 11.98 5.58 -7.13
C CYS A 51 12.89 6.43 -6.23
N SER A 52 12.47 7.64 -5.91
CA SER A 52 13.25 8.53 -5.04
C SER A 52 12.32 9.52 -4.33
N PRO A 53 12.78 10.17 -3.26
CA PRO A 53 12.01 11.26 -2.64
C PRO A 53 11.61 12.35 -3.64
N SER A 54 12.49 12.65 -4.61
CA SER A 54 12.19 13.63 -5.66
C SER A 54 11.06 13.20 -6.60
N SER A 55 10.77 11.90 -6.74
CA SER A 55 9.63 11.41 -7.53
C SER A 55 8.27 11.66 -6.87
N ILE A 56 8.26 12.04 -5.58
CA ILE A 56 7.06 12.44 -4.85
C ILE A 56 6.81 13.94 -5.00
N THR A 57 7.88 14.75 -4.97
CA THR A 57 7.78 16.22 -4.93
C THR A 57 7.86 16.89 -6.30
N LEU A 58 8.51 16.26 -7.28
CA LEU A 58 8.66 16.81 -8.63
C LEU A 58 7.53 16.33 -9.56
N PRO A 59 7.18 17.12 -10.59
CA PRO A 59 6.21 16.69 -11.59
C PRO A 59 6.69 15.45 -12.37
N PRO A 60 5.77 14.66 -12.95
CA PRO A 60 6.11 13.51 -13.78
C PRO A 60 7.11 13.89 -14.88
N GLY A 61 8.13 13.04 -15.10
CA GLY A 61 9.16 13.25 -16.11
C GLY A 61 10.32 14.18 -15.69
N ALA A 62 10.22 14.87 -14.56
CA ALA A 62 11.34 15.64 -14.02
C ALA A 62 12.46 14.71 -13.54
N ARG A 63 13.69 14.99 -13.97
CA ARG A 63 14.88 14.22 -13.59
C ARG A 63 15.59 14.88 -12.41
N SER A 64 15.97 14.07 -11.42
CA SER A 64 16.87 14.49 -10.35
C SER A 64 18.30 14.04 -10.65
N MET A 65 19.28 14.88 -10.33
CA MET A 65 20.71 14.65 -10.59
C MET A 65 21.37 13.77 -9.52
N GLY A 66 20.69 12.70 -9.08
CA GLY A 66 21.13 11.78 -8.03
C GLY A 66 21.57 10.41 -8.53
N ARG A 67 21.96 9.51 -7.61
CA ARG A 67 22.12 8.08 -7.90
C ARG A 67 20.82 7.52 -8.48
N GLY A 68 20.94 6.58 -9.42
CA GLY A 68 19.78 5.88 -9.98
C GLY A 68 18.94 5.24 -8.88
N CYS A 69 17.62 5.40 -8.97
CA CYS A 69 16.68 4.79 -8.05
C CYS A 69 16.63 3.27 -8.17
N ILE A 70 16.02 2.58 -7.19
CA ILE A 70 15.87 1.11 -7.20
C ILE A 70 15.21 0.64 -8.50
N SER A 71 14.15 1.30 -8.95
CA SER A 71 13.47 0.97 -10.20
C SER A 71 14.36 1.13 -11.42
N HIS A 72 15.29 2.09 -11.42
CA HIS A 72 16.26 2.27 -12.50
C HIS A 72 17.33 1.18 -12.47
N ILE A 73 17.90 0.89 -11.29
CA ILE A 73 18.96 -0.10 -11.09
C ILE A 73 18.46 -1.50 -11.50
N TYR A 74 17.27 -1.86 -11.04
CA TYR A 74 16.67 -3.18 -11.28
C TYR A 74 15.76 -3.23 -12.51
N LYS A 75 15.68 -2.14 -13.28
CA LYS A 75 14.87 -2.04 -14.52
C LYS A 75 13.38 -2.38 -14.29
N ILE A 76 12.85 -2.03 -13.12
CA ILE A 76 11.43 -2.17 -12.79
C ILE A 76 10.68 -1.09 -13.58
N ARG A 77 9.87 -1.51 -14.55
CA ARG A 77 9.10 -0.62 -15.43
C ARG A 77 7.62 -0.58 -15.11
N ASN A 78 7.11 -1.67 -14.53
CA ASN A 78 5.71 -1.80 -14.16
C ASN A 78 5.60 -2.10 -12.67
N VAL A 79 4.58 -1.56 -12.05
CA VAL A 79 4.12 -1.92 -10.71
C VAL A 79 3.39 -3.25 -10.82
N GLU A 80 3.82 -4.20 -9.99
CA GLU A 80 3.22 -5.52 -9.86
C GLU A 80 2.40 -5.62 -8.56
N PRO A 81 1.42 -6.54 -8.46
CA PRO A 81 0.65 -6.79 -7.24
C PRO A 81 1.52 -6.94 -5.98
N ARG A 82 2.63 -7.67 -6.11
CA ARG A 82 3.58 -7.92 -5.00
C ARG A 82 4.26 -6.64 -4.52
N SER A 83 4.56 -5.71 -5.43
CA SER A 83 5.14 -4.41 -5.07
C SER A 83 4.16 -3.57 -4.27
N ILE A 84 2.88 -3.58 -4.67
CA ILE A 84 1.80 -2.88 -3.95
C ILE A 84 1.62 -3.48 -2.55
N ALA A 85 1.48 -4.81 -2.46
CA ALA A 85 1.33 -5.52 -1.19
C ALA A 85 2.51 -5.31 -0.24
N TYR A 86 3.74 -5.33 -0.78
CA TYR A 86 4.96 -5.09 -0.02
C TYR A 86 4.96 -3.69 0.60
N VAL A 87 4.73 -2.66 -0.22
CA VAL A 87 4.71 -1.26 0.23
C VAL A 87 3.58 -1.03 1.23
N ALA A 88 2.39 -1.57 0.98
CA ALA A 88 1.26 -1.45 1.90
C ALA A 88 1.58 -2.07 3.27
N THR A 89 2.27 -3.20 3.31
CA THR A 89 2.68 -3.87 4.56
C THR A 89 3.69 -3.00 5.33
N LEU A 90 4.69 -2.46 4.64
CA LEU A 90 5.64 -1.52 5.24
C LEU A 90 4.94 -0.26 5.76
N TRP A 91 4.04 0.29 4.96
CA TRP A 91 3.31 1.51 5.30
C TRP A 91 2.40 1.32 6.51
N ARG A 92 1.72 0.16 6.62
CA ARG A 92 0.98 -0.21 7.82
C ARG A 92 1.87 -0.19 9.05
N ASN A 93 3.04 -0.83 8.99
CA ASN A 93 3.96 -0.84 10.13
C ASN A 93 4.42 0.57 10.52
N VAL A 94 4.72 1.43 9.53
CA VAL A 94 5.08 2.84 9.78
C VAL A 94 3.96 3.63 10.45
N LEU A 95 2.70 3.32 10.13
CA LEU A 95 1.51 3.96 10.72
C LEU A 95 1.08 3.32 12.05
N SER A 96 1.69 2.21 12.44
CA SER A 96 1.40 1.52 13.69
C SER A 96 2.09 2.19 14.88
N SER A 97 1.72 1.79 16.10
CA SER A 97 2.45 2.14 17.32
C SER A 97 3.66 1.24 17.58
N CYS A 98 3.99 0.31 16.68
CA CYS A 98 5.13 -0.58 16.85
C CYS A 98 6.45 0.21 16.73
N PRO A 99 7.37 0.12 17.72
CA PRO A 99 8.59 0.93 17.76
C PRO A 99 9.62 0.52 16.70
N SER A 100 9.50 -0.67 16.14
CA SER A 100 10.38 -1.22 15.12
C SER A 100 9.59 -2.10 14.14
N TRP A 101 10.22 -2.47 13.04
CA TRP A 101 9.63 -3.49 12.16
C TRP A 101 9.59 -4.83 12.88
N GLU A 102 8.40 -5.43 12.93
CA GLU A 102 8.18 -6.80 13.38
C GLU A 102 7.32 -7.55 12.35
N GLU A 103 7.49 -8.88 12.26
CA GLU A 103 6.65 -9.69 11.37
C GLU A 103 5.18 -9.71 11.82
N ASN A 104 4.96 -9.68 13.14
CA ASN A 104 3.65 -9.60 13.74
C ASN A 104 3.71 -8.56 14.85
N ASP A 105 2.79 -7.60 14.88
CA ASP A 105 2.76 -6.52 15.86
C ASP A 105 1.51 -6.61 16.75
N GLY A 106 1.38 -7.75 17.43
CA GLY A 106 0.21 -8.12 18.23
C GLY A 106 -0.68 -9.11 17.47
N GLU A 107 -1.96 -8.76 17.30
CA GLU A 107 -2.95 -9.58 16.55
C GLU A 107 -2.78 -9.47 15.03
N PHE A 108 -2.05 -8.45 14.56
CA PHE A 108 -1.82 -8.25 13.14
C PHE A 108 -0.55 -8.95 12.67
N SER A 109 -0.72 -9.72 11.59
CA SER A 109 0.37 -10.44 10.93
C SER A 109 0.71 -9.80 9.58
N GLY A 110 1.90 -9.21 9.48
CA GLY A 110 2.42 -8.62 8.24
C GLY A 110 2.51 -9.61 7.08
N PRO A 111 3.10 -10.82 7.27
CA PRO A 111 3.13 -11.85 6.24
C PRO A 111 1.74 -12.29 5.77
N ALA A 112 0.76 -12.39 6.67
CA ALA A 112 -0.61 -12.75 6.30
C ALA A 112 -1.31 -11.61 5.55
N PHE A 113 -1.11 -10.36 5.98
CA PHE A 113 -1.61 -9.17 5.29
C PHE A 113 -1.05 -9.07 3.87
N PHE A 114 0.26 -9.28 3.70
CA PHE A 114 0.91 -9.32 2.40
C PHE A 114 0.29 -10.38 1.48
N LYS A 115 0.20 -11.63 1.96
CA LYS A 115 -0.37 -12.74 1.17
C LYS A 115 -1.82 -12.45 0.77
N ARG A 116 -2.62 -11.92 1.70
CA ARG A 116 -4.01 -11.52 1.44
C ARG A 116 -4.09 -10.44 0.36
N LEU A 117 -3.27 -9.39 0.47
CA LEU A 117 -3.25 -8.32 -0.53
C LEU A 117 -2.84 -8.83 -1.91
N VAL A 118 -1.88 -9.75 -1.99
CA VAL A 118 -1.52 -10.39 -3.27
C VAL A 118 -2.70 -11.19 -3.82
N ALA A 119 -3.40 -11.96 -2.97
CA ALA A 119 -4.55 -12.76 -3.37
C ALA A 119 -5.76 -11.92 -3.85
N LEU A 120 -5.88 -10.65 -3.46
CA LEU A 120 -6.90 -9.75 -4.03
C LEU A 120 -6.75 -9.60 -5.56
N PHE A 121 -5.51 -9.70 -6.07
CA PHE A 121 -5.22 -9.60 -7.50
C PHE A 121 -5.48 -10.92 -8.27
N ASP A 122 -6.00 -11.95 -7.62
CA ASP A 122 -6.48 -13.16 -8.30
C ASP A 122 -7.81 -12.89 -9.06
N ASP A 123 -8.53 -11.81 -8.71
CA ASP A 123 -9.65 -11.30 -9.53
C ASP A 123 -9.10 -10.52 -10.73
N GLU A 124 -9.12 -11.15 -11.91
CA GLU A 124 -8.50 -10.58 -13.11
C GLU A 124 -9.11 -9.24 -13.55
N ILE A 125 -10.42 -9.04 -13.36
CA ILE A 125 -11.11 -7.83 -13.83
C ILE A 125 -10.64 -6.66 -12.97
N TRP A 126 -10.77 -6.79 -11.65
CA TRP A 126 -10.36 -5.77 -10.71
C TRP A 126 -8.84 -5.55 -10.73
N ALA A 127 -8.05 -6.61 -10.88
CA ALA A 127 -6.59 -6.54 -10.97
C ALA A 127 -6.15 -5.74 -12.19
N ASN A 128 -6.75 -5.98 -13.36
CA ASN A 128 -6.40 -5.27 -14.59
C ASN A 128 -6.73 -3.77 -14.49
N GLU A 129 -7.90 -3.41 -13.94
CA GLU A 129 -8.27 -2.02 -13.71
C GLU A 129 -7.29 -1.33 -12.75
N THR A 130 -7.01 -1.98 -11.63
CA THR A 130 -6.11 -1.45 -10.60
C THR A 130 -4.67 -1.29 -11.12
N LEU A 131 -4.13 -2.31 -11.79
CA LEU A 131 -2.78 -2.26 -12.35
C LEU A 131 -2.66 -1.28 -13.52
N SER A 132 -3.72 -1.09 -14.31
CA SER A 132 -3.75 -0.07 -15.36
C SER A 132 -3.66 1.33 -14.78
N TRP A 133 -4.33 1.60 -13.65
CA TRP A 133 -4.19 2.87 -12.94
C TRP A 133 -2.75 3.09 -12.46
N TRP A 134 -2.12 2.07 -11.85
CA TRP A 134 -0.74 2.17 -11.35
C TRP A 134 0.31 2.39 -12.44
N ASN A 135 0.07 1.87 -13.64
CA ASN A 135 1.00 1.89 -14.77
C ASN A 135 0.61 2.88 -15.87
N SER A 136 -0.29 3.82 -15.56
CA SER A 136 -0.72 4.89 -16.45
C SER A 136 0.27 6.06 -16.54
#